data_AF-A0A1N7NN61-F1
#
_entry.id   AF-A0A1N7NN61-F1
#
_cell.length_a   1.000
_cell.length_b   1.000
_cell.length_c   1.000
_cell.angle_alpha   90.00
_cell.angle_beta   90.00
_cell.angle_gamma   90.00
#
_symmetry.space_group_name_H-M   'P 1'
#
loop_
_entity.id
_entity.type
_entity.pdbx_description
1 polymer ?
#
loop_
_entity_poly.entity_id
_entity_poly.type
_entity_poly.pdbx_seq_one_letter_code
_entity_poly.pdbx_strand_id
1 'polypeptide(L)'
;MKTKLRSLGLAALALTIGGTVMQGVTVAPAGHLVVGQQAQAGTATAEQAQALLARAVAKIKADGQDVAFKAFSDRQGGFIEGELYVFVFDMKGIYLASGGNPALVGMDAIDLKDAEGKALVREMVALAKGKGEGSVDYVWLNRATNKVEHKRSLIQKVGDSIVGVGYYHE
;
A
#
# COMPACT_ATOMS: atom_id res chain seq x y z
N MET A 1 -65.74 12.09 -18.20
CA MET A 1 -66.41 12.51 -16.94
C MET A 1 -65.62 11.92 -15.78
N LYS A 2 -64.66 12.63 -15.18
CA LYS A 2 -64.80 13.46 -13.96
C LYS A 2 -65.75 12.85 -12.92
N THR A 3 -65.25 12.47 -11.73
CA THR A 3 -65.73 12.94 -10.40
C THR A 3 -65.05 12.20 -9.21
N LYS A 4 -64.29 13.00 -8.42
CA LYS A 4 -64.12 13.08 -6.94
C LYS A 4 -63.65 11.86 -6.12
N LEU A 5 -62.56 11.92 -5.35
CA LEU A 5 -62.19 12.76 -4.17
C LEU A 5 -62.62 12.11 -2.83
N ARG A 6 -61.65 12.04 -1.89
CA ARG A 6 -61.70 11.97 -0.40
C ARG A 6 -61.07 10.69 0.16
N SER A 7 -60.34 10.64 1.27
CA SER A 7 -59.55 11.53 2.14
C SER A 7 -59.21 10.70 3.40
N LEU A 8 -58.14 11.06 4.12
CA LEU A 8 -57.75 10.64 5.48
C LEU A 8 -57.14 9.24 5.69
N GLY A 9 -56.03 9.24 6.44
CA GLY A 9 -55.44 8.04 7.06
C GLY A 9 -54.00 8.22 7.52
N LEU A 10 -53.80 9.04 8.56
CA LEU A 10 -52.54 9.10 9.32
C LEU A 10 -52.36 7.77 10.08
N ALA A 11 -51.25 7.06 9.90
CA ALA A 11 -50.84 6.01 10.84
C ALA A 11 -49.33 5.76 10.75
N ALA A 12 -48.64 6.11 11.83
CA ALA A 12 -47.28 5.71 12.13
C ALA A 12 -47.20 4.18 12.38
N LEU A 13 -46.11 3.55 11.94
CA LEU A 13 -45.69 2.22 12.38
C LEU A 13 -44.15 2.24 12.44
N ALA A 14 -43.59 2.66 13.57
CA ALA A 14 -43.11 1.79 14.64
C ALA A 14 -41.89 0.94 14.21
N LEU A 15 -40.71 1.47 14.55
CA LEU A 15 -39.46 0.73 14.72
C LEU A 15 -39.65 -0.37 15.78
N THR A 16 -39.36 -1.61 15.42
CA THR A 16 -38.83 -2.69 16.28
C THR A 16 -38.26 -3.72 15.30
N ILE A 17 -37.01 -4.17 15.43
CA ILE A 17 -36.51 -5.33 16.22
C ILE A 17 -34.97 -5.25 16.07
N GLY A 18 -34.10 -5.51 17.04
CA GLY A 18 -34.24 -6.07 18.36
C GLY A 18 -32.96 -5.83 19.16
N GLY A 19 -33.08 -5.93 20.48
CA GLY A 19 -31.96 -5.86 21.39
C GLY A 19 -31.08 -7.10 21.32
N THR A 20 -29.81 -6.94 21.68
CA THR A 20 -29.18 -7.59 22.83
C THR A 20 -27.75 -7.06 22.92
N VAL A 21 -27.53 -6.19 23.89
CA VAL A 21 -26.19 -5.91 24.40
C VAL A 21 -25.88 -7.01 25.41
N MET A 22 -25.05 -7.97 25.04
CA MET A 22 -24.33 -8.80 26.01
C MET A 22 -23.01 -9.26 25.38
N GLN A 23 -21.95 -8.56 25.75
CA GLN A 23 -20.56 -8.97 25.54
C GLN A 23 -20.30 -10.18 26.46
N GLY A 24 -20.28 -11.38 25.89
CA GLY A 24 -19.80 -12.57 26.58
C GLY A 24 -18.28 -12.57 26.64
N VAL A 25 -17.72 -12.02 27.72
CA VAL A 25 -16.32 -12.29 28.10
C VAL A 25 -16.26 -13.72 28.63
N THR A 26 -15.81 -14.67 27.82
CA THR A 26 -15.35 -15.97 28.32
C THR A 26 -13.88 -15.84 28.68
N VAL A 27 -13.58 -15.91 29.98
CA VAL A 27 -12.20 -16.02 30.49
C VAL A 27 -11.80 -17.49 30.51
N ALA A 28 -10.94 -17.89 29.58
CA ALA A 28 -10.23 -19.17 29.65
C ALA A 28 -8.90 -19.00 30.42
N PRO A 29 -8.50 -19.97 31.27
CA PRO A 29 -7.30 -19.84 32.07
C PRO A 29 -6.05 -20.29 31.30
N ALA A 30 -4.96 -19.56 31.52
CA ALA A 30 -3.55 -19.94 31.33
C ALA A 30 -3.05 -20.29 29.90
N GLY A 31 -2.09 -19.47 29.45
CA GLY A 31 -1.17 -19.78 28.37
C GLY A 31 -1.23 -18.73 27.27
N HIS A 32 -0.08 -18.13 26.95
CA HIS A 32 0.22 -17.26 25.80
C HIS A 32 -0.77 -16.13 25.46
N LEU A 33 -0.46 -14.92 25.92
CA LEU A 33 -0.95 -13.69 25.28
C LEU A 33 -0.35 -13.60 23.88
N VAL A 34 -1.05 -14.17 22.89
CA VAL A 34 -0.91 -13.70 21.51
C VAL A 34 -1.61 -12.35 21.48
N VAL A 35 -0.82 -11.28 21.61
CA VAL A 35 -1.28 -9.94 21.20
C VAL A 35 -1.49 -10.04 19.69
N GLY A 36 -2.71 -10.40 19.29
CA GLY A 36 -3.19 -10.17 17.94
C GLY A 36 -3.19 -8.67 17.76
N GLN A 37 -2.13 -8.14 17.16
CA GLN A 37 -2.06 -6.76 16.74
C GLN A 37 -3.13 -6.58 15.68
N GLN A 38 -4.32 -6.16 16.11
CA GLN A 38 -5.38 -5.74 15.22
C GLN A 38 -4.82 -4.55 14.47
N ALA A 39 -4.46 -4.75 13.20
CA ALA A 39 -4.15 -3.67 12.29
C ALA A 39 -5.39 -2.77 12.25
N GLN A 40 -5.32 -1.61 12.89
CA GLN A 40 -6.29 -0.55 12.65
C GLN A 40 -6.39 -0.38 11.13
N ALA A 41 -7.63 -0.33 10.62
CA ALA A 41 -7.93 0.05 9.24
C ALA A 41 -7.65 1.56 9.06
N GLY A 42 -6.36 1.91 9.08
CA GLY A 42 -5.80 3.23 8.83
C GLY A 42 -4.70 3.13 7.76
N THR A 43 -4.30 4.28 7.23
CA THR A 43 -3.22 4.44 6.25
C THR A 43 -2.01 3.57 6.61
N ALA A 44 -1.37 2.98 5.59
CA ALA A 44 -0.27 2.05 5.81
C ALA A 44 0.87 2.70 6.61
N THR A 45 1.46 1.95 7.55
CA THR A 45 2.49 2.48 8.45
C THR A 45 3.90 2.26 7.92
N ALA A 46 4.85 3.00 8.48
CA ALA A 46 6.27 2.84 8.17
C ALA A 46 6.77 1.42 8.50
N GLU A 47 6.29 0.81 9.59
CA GLU A 47 6.65 -0.55 9.99
C GLU A 47 6.15 -1.59 9.00
N GLN A 48 4.91 -1.42 8.49
CA GLN A 48 4.36 -2.30 7.46
C GLN A 48 5.16 -2.18 6.15
N ALA A 49 5.53 -0.95 5.76
CA ALA A 49 6.38 -0.73 4.59
C ALA A 49 7.77 -1.38 4.75
N GLN A 50 8.40 -1.23 5.92
CA GLN A 50 9.68 -1.87 6.25
C GLN A 50 9.58 -3.41 6.19
N ALA A 51 8.51 -3.98 6.75
CA ALA A 51 8.28 -5.42 6.74
C ALA A 51 8.07 -5.97 5.31
N LEU A 52 7.34 -5.24 4.47
CA LEU A 52 7.16 -5.62 3.06
C LEU A 52 8.47 -5.49 2.27
N LEU A 53 9.27 -4.44 2.51
CA LEU A 53 10.58 -4.28 1.91
C LEU A 53 11.51 -5.44 2.28
N ALA A 54 11.57 -5.81 3.56
CA ALA A 54 12.38 -6.92 4.04
C ALA A 54 11.98 -8.25 3.36
N ARG A 55 10.67 -8.51 3.22
CA ARG A 55 10.16 -9.69 2.48
C ARG A 55 10.55 -9.66 1.00
N ALA A 56 10.47 -8.51 0.35
CA ALA A 56 10.85 -8.35 -1.05
C ALA A 56 12.35 -8.64 -1.26
N VAL A 57 13.20 -8.08 -0.41
CA VAL A 57 14.65 -8.33 -0.43
C VAL A 57 14.96 -9.80 -0.19
N ALA A 58 14.27 -10.44 0.77
CA ALA A 58 14.41 -11.88 1.02
C ALA A 58 14.02 -12.71 -0.20
N LYS A 59 12.92 -12.37 -0.89
CA LYS A 59 12.47 -13.09 -2.08
C LYS A 59 13.47 -12.98 -3.24
N ILE A 60 14.06 -11.81 -3.46
CA ILE A 60 15.12 -11.65 -4.48
C ILE A 60 16.33 -12.55 -4.14
N LYS A 61 16.72 -12.61 -2.87
CA LYS A 61 17.86 -13.43 -2.43
C LYS A 61 17.58 -14.94 -2.53
N ALA A 62 16.33 -15.36 -2.30
CA ALA A 62 15.95 -16.77 -2.33
C ALA A 62 15.68 -17.29 -3.75
N ASP A 63 14.89 -16.56 -4.54
CA ASP A 63 14.36 -17.03 -5.82
C ASP A 63 15.04 -16.40 -7.04
N GLY A 64 15.89 -15.39 -6.83
CA GLY A 64 16.51 -14.60 -7.88
C GLY A 64 15.64 -13.45 -8.37
N GLN A 65 16.27 -12.54 -9.12
CA GLN A 65 15.66 -11.30 -9.59
C GLN A 65 14.47 -11.55 -10.55
N ASP A 66 14.61 -12.43 -11.54
CA ASP A 66 13.58 -12.66 -12.55
C ASP A 66 12.25 -13.16 -11.97
N VAL A 67 12.34 -14.09 -11.00
CA VAL A 67 11.15 -14.65 -10.34
C VAL A 67 10.54 -13.62 -9.39
N ALA A 68 11.37 -12.92 -8.63
CA ALA A 68 10.91 -11.90 -7.69
C ALA A 68 10.24 -10.71 -8.40
N PHE A 69 10.82 -10.18 -9.48
CA PHE A 69 10.30 -9.02 -10.20
C PHE A 69 8.94 -9.29 -10.86
N LYS A 70 8.74 -10.51 -11.37
CA LYS A 70 7.42 -10.96 -11.84
C LYS A 70 6.41 -10.98 -10.71
N ALA A 71 6.77 -11.55 -9.55
CA ALA A 71 5.89 -11.57 -8.38
C ALA A 71 5.56 -10.15 -7.86
N PHE A 72 6.50 -9.21 -7.91
CA PHE A 72 6.24 -7.82 -7.48
C PHE A 72 5.29 -7.06 -8.40
N SER A 73 5.27 -7.40 -9.68
CA SER A 73 4.39 -6.76 -10.67
C SER A 73 3.04 -7.48 -10.80
N ASP A 74 2.88 -8.66 -10.20
CA ASP A 74 1.64 -9.42 -10.19
C ASP A 74 0.79 -9.09 -8.97
N ARG A 75 -0.50 -8.79 -9.20
CA ARG A 75 -1.49 -8.58 -8.13
C ARG A 75 -1.67 -9.80 -7.23
N GLN A 76 -1.41 -11.01 -7.74
CA GLN A 76 -1.49 -12.25 -6.98
C GLN A 76 -0.14 -12.66 -6.37
N GLY A 77 0.94 -11.89 -6.61
CA GLY A 77 2.28 -12.25 -6.17
C GLY A 77 2.55 -12.06 -4.67
N GLY A 78 1.61 -11.48 -3.92
CA GLY A 78 1.71 -11.31 -2.47
C GLY A 78 2.56 -10.13 -2.00
N PHE A 79 2.86 -9.18 -2.91
CA PHE A 79 3.68 -7.98 -2.62
C PHE A 79 2.92 -6.66 -2.79
N ILE A 80 1.58 -6.74 -2.83
CA ILE A 80 0.67 -5.61 -2.90
C ILE A 80 -0.33 -5.78 -1.75
N GLU A 81 -0.28 -4.88 -0.78
CA GLU A 81 -1.04 -4.93 0.47
C GLU A 81 -1.74 -3.59 0.68
N GLY A 82 -3.00 -3.49 0.25
CA GLY A 82 -3.74 -2.24 0.24
C GLY A 82 -3.05 -1.19 -0.63
N GLU A 83 -2.50 -0.17 0.00
CA GLU A 83 -1.75 0.93 -0.63
C GLU A 83 -0.24 0.69 -0.69
N LEU A 84 0.28 -0.33 0.02
CA LEU A 84 1.68 -0.72 -0.03
C LEU A 84 1.95 -1.60 -1.24
N TYR A 85 3.03 -1.32 -1.94
CA TYR A 85 3.50 -2.15 -3.05
C TYR A 85 5.02 -2.02 -3.21
N VAL A 86 5.61 -3.07 -3.75
CA VAL A 86 7.03 -3.09 -4.13
C VAL A 86 7.20 -2.45 -5.51
N PHE A 87 8.23 -1.62 -5.64
CA PHE A 87 8.76 -1.16 -6.92
C PHE A 87 10.26 -1.43 -6.98
N VAL A 88 10.78 -1.60 -8.19
CA VAL A 88 12.20 -1.87 -8.42
C VAL A 88 12.71 -1.04 -9.57
N PHE A 89 13.85 -0.39 -9.36
CA PHE A 89 14.63 0.28 -10.40
C PHE A 89 15.98 -0.39 -10.61
N ASP A 90 16.56 -0.26 -11.80
CA ASP A 90 18.00 -0.48 -11.97
C ASP A 90 18.82 0.74 -11.51
N MET A 91 20.16 0.61 -11.51
CA MET A 91 21.06 1.72 -11.15
C MET A 91 21.09 2.88 -12.17
N LYS A 92 20.38 2.76 -13.28
CA LYS A 92 20.22 3.79 -14.32
C LYS A 92 18.86 4.51 -14.21
N GLY A 93 17.95 4.03 -13.37
CA GLY A 93 16.61 4.61 -13.19
C GLY A 93 15.52 4.00 -14.08
N ILE A 94 15.77 2.83 -14.68
CA ILE A 94 14.77 2.09 -15.45
C ILE A 94 13.93 1.24 -14.51
N TYR A 95 12.60 1.25 -14.67
CA TYR A 95 11.72 0.37 -13.90
C TYR A 95 11.93 -1.11 -14.28
N LEU A 96 12.25 -1.94 -13.29
CA LEU A 96 12.35 -3.40 -13.43
C LEU A 96 11.08 -4.11 -12.94
N ALA A 97 10.40 -3.55 -11.94
CA ALA A 97 9.13 -4.06 -11.44
C ALA A 97 8.32 -2.93 -10.79
N SER A 98 6.98 -3.05 -10.82
CA SER A 98 6.11 -2.10 -10.11
C SER A 98 4.76 -2.74 -9.81
N GLY A 99 4.47 -2.94 -8.52
CA GLY A 99 3.16 -3.42 -8.07
C GLY A 99 2.06 -2.35 -8.15
N GLY A 100 2.44 -1.07 -8.08
CA GLY A 100 1.49 0.04 -8.19
C GLY A 100 1.00 0.27 -9.62
N ASN A 101 1.86 0.06 -10.61
CA ASN A 101 1.49 0.09 -12.02
C ASN A 101 2.47 -0.75 -12.87
N PRO A 102 2.10 -1.99 -13.22
CA PRO A 102 2.95 -2.87 -14.04
C PRO A 102 3.28 -2.30 -15.43
N ALA A 103 2.48 -1.37 -15.95
CA ALA A 103 2.75 -0.72 -17.24
C ALA A 103 3.99 0.19 -17.22
N LEU A 104 4.55 0.48 -16.03
CA LEU A 104 5.78 1.27 -15.91
C LEU A 104 7.05 0.45 -16.19
N VAL A 105 6.97 -0.89 -16.17
CA VAL A 105 8.14 -1.75 -16.35
C VAL A 105 8.79 -1.52 -17.72
N GLY A 106 10.10 -1.29 -17.73
CA GLY A 106 10.90 -0.95 -18.91
C GLY A 106 10.97 0.53 -19.25
N MET A 107 10.22 1.40 -18.55
CA MET A 107 10.30 2.84 -18.75
C MET A 107 11.55 3.42 -18.09
N ASP A 108 12.23 4.32 -18.80
CA ASP A 108 13.26 5.17 -18.21
C ASP A 108 12.60 6.25 -17.37
N ALA A 109 12.88 6.23 -16.06
CA ALA A 109 12.34 7.17 -15.10
C ALA A 109 13.43 8.04 -14.46
N ILE A 110 14.66 8.06 -14.99
CA ILE A 110 15.76 8.82 -14.37
C ILE A 110 15.47 10.32 -14.30
N ASP A 111 14.70 10.84 -15.25
CA ASP A 111 14.28 12.25 -15.31
C ASP A 111 12.85 12.48 -14.85
N LEU A 112 12.21 11.45 -14.30
CA LEU A 112 10.88 11.54 -13.72
C LEU A 112 10.88 12.52 -12.55
N LYS A 113 9.98 13.50 -12.63
CA LYS A 113 9.67 14.43 -11.55
C LYS A 113 8.27 14.16 -11.03
N ASP A 114 8.09 14.30 -9.73
CA ASP A 114 6.76 14.33 -9.14
C ASP A 114 6.04 15.66 -9.46
N ALA A 115 4.81 15.80 -8.95
CA ALA A 115 3.98 16.99 -9.19
C ALA A 115 4.56 18.28 -8.56
N GLU A 116 5.50 18.16 -7.61
CA GLU A 116 6.22 19.29 -6.99
C GLU A 116 7.59 19.54 -7.63
N GLY A 117 7.95 18.79 -8.67
CA GLY A 117 9.19 18.97 -9.43
C GLY A 117 10.39 18.20 -8.86
N LYS A 118 10.21 17.35 -7.86
CA LYS A 118 11.27 16.56 -7.25
C LYS A 118 11.69 15.38 -8.13
N ALA A 119 12.99 15.28 -8.41
CA ALA A 119 13.58 14.19 -9.20
C ALA A 119 13.79 12.92 -8.34
N LEU A 120 12.69 12.26 -7.96
CA LEU A 120 12.70 11.16 -6.98
C LEU A 120 13.63 9.98 -7.36
N VAL A 121 13.70 9.62 -8.64
CA VAL A 121 14.51 8.46 -9.09
C VAL A 121 16.00 8.77 -9.03
N ARG A 122 16.41 10.00 -9.35
CA ARG A 122 17.83 10.42 -9.19
C ARG A 122 18.26 10.34 -7.73
N GLU A 123 17.40 10.77 -6.80
CA GLU A 123 17.67 10.70 -5.36
C GLU A 123 17.78 9.25 -4.87
N MET A 124 16.85 8.38 -5.30
CA MET A 124 16.93 6.94 -4.99
C MET A 124 18.23 6.31 -5.52
N VAL A 125 18.62 6.62 -6.75
CA VAL A 125 19.88 6.14 -7.35
C VAL A 125 21.09 6.67 -6.58
N ALA A 126 21.09 7.94 -6.17
CA ALA A 126 22.18 8.52 -5.38
C ALA A 126 22.32 7.83 -4.01
N LEU A 127 21.21 7.60 -3.31
CA LEU A 127 21.19 6.87 -2.03
C LEU A 127 21.68 5.43 -2.19
N ALA A 128 21.24 4.74 -3.24
CA ALA A 128 21.67 3.37 -3.55
C ALA A 128 23.17 3.29 -3.90
N LYS A 129 23.73 4.30 -4.58
CA LYS A 129 25.18 4.38 -4.88
C LYS A 129 26.01 4.70 -3.63
N GLY A 130 25.47 5.49 -2.71
CA GLY A 130 26.14 5.86 -1.47
C GLY A 130 25.99 4.80 -0.39
N LYS A 131 24.94 4.93 0.42
CA LYS A 131 24.69 4.06 1.59
C LYS A 131 24.15 2.69 1.22
N GLY A 132 23.55 2.55 0.03
CA GLY A 132 22.87 1.33 -0.38
C GLY A 132 21.46 1.18 0.20
N GLU A 133 21.01 2.13 1.01
CA GLU A 133 19.67 2.18 1.59
C GLU A 133 19.31 3.63 1.95
N GLY A 134 18.02 3.88 2.20
CA GLY A 134 17.55 5.18 2.64
C GLY A 134 16.05 5.37 2.48
N SER A 135 15.60 6.59 2.69
CA SER A 135 14.21 7.00 2.48
C SER A 135 14.14 8.21 1.57
N VAL A 136 13.15 8.26 0.68
CA VAL A 136 12.86 9.39 -0.22
C VAL A 136 11.42 9.80 -0.05
N ASP A 137 11.21 11.08 0.27
CA ASP A 137 9.91 11.74 0.32
C ASP A 137 9.60 12.40 -1.02
N TYR A 138 8.40 12.21 -1.56
CA TYR A 138 7.91 12.80 -2.82
C TYR A 138 6.38 12.74 -2.84
N VAL A 139 5.74 13.42 -3.80
CA VAL A 139 4.29 13.29 -4.00
C VAL A 139 3.98 12.24 -5.06
N TRP A 140 2.94 11.43 -4.83
CA TRP A 140 2.57 10.38 -5.77
C TRP A 140 1.06 10.17 -5.80
N LEU A 141 0.55 9.73 -6.95
CA LEU A 141 -0.85 9.34 -7.06
C LEU A 141 -1.09 8.10 -6.21
N ASN A 142 -1.91 8.25 -5.17
CA ASN A 142 -2.46 7.13 -4.44
C ASN A 142 -3.65 6.56 -5.22
N ARG A 143 -3.53 5.31 -5.66
CA ARG A 143 -4.55 4.64 -6.48
C ARG A 143 -5.78 4.23 -5.67
N ALA A 144 -5.68 4.18 -4.34
CA ALA A 144 -6.81 3.90 -3.46
C ALA A 144 -7.72 5.12 -3.31
N THR A 145 -7.15 6.32 -3.17
CA THR A 145 -7.89 7.58 -2.97
C THR A 145 -8.07 8.41 -4.25
N ASN A 146 -7.32 8.09 -5.31
CA ASN A 146 -7.15 8.90 -6.53
C ASN A 146 -6.69 10.34 -6.26
N LYS A 147 -5.95 10.56 -5.18
CA LYS A 147 -5.35 11.84 -4.84
C LYS A 147 -3.83 11.79 -4.99
N VAL A 148 -3.23 12.94 -5.29
CA VAL A 148 -1.78 13.12 -5.18
C VAL A 148 -1.49 13.44 -3.73
N GLU A 149 -0.73 12.57 -3.07
CA GLU A 149 -0.47 12.61 -1.62
C GLU A 149 1.03 12.47 -1.37
N HIS A 150 1.50 12.96 -0.22
CA HIS A 150 2.89 12.78 0.18
C HIS A 150 3.15 11.30 0.47
N LYS A 151 4.26 10.81 -0.06
CA LYS A 151 4.68 9.42 0.04
C LYS A 151 6.12 9.36 0.50
N ARG A 152 6.38 8.59 1.56
CA ARG A 152 7.73 8.23 1.98
C ARG A 152 8.03 6.84 1.47
N SER A 153 9.08 6.68 0.67
CA SER A 153 9.54 5.36 0.24
C SER A 153 10.86 4.99 0.87
N LEU A 154 10.88 3.83 1.50
CA LEU A 154 12.09 3.15 1.95
C LEU A 154 12.68 2.40 0.78
N ILE A 155 14.00 2.52 0.58
CA ILE A 155 14.72 1.84 -0.48
C ILE A 155 15.91 1.06 0.06
N GLN A 156 16.22 -0.04 -0.62
CA GLN A 156 17.39 -0.86 -0.35
C GLN A 156 17.96 -1.42 -1.66
N LYS A 157 19.28 -1.31 -1.83
CA LYS A 157 20.02 -1.86 -2.95
C LYS A 157 20.22 -3.37 -2.76
N VAL A 158 19.92 -4.14 -3.81
CA VAL A 158 20.15 -5.59 -3.89
C VAL A 158 20.78 -5.90 -5.24
N GLY A 159 22.09 -6.22 -5.24
CA GLY A 159 22.86 -6.33 -6.48
C GLY A 159 22.88 -4.98 -7.22
N ASP A 160 22.49 -4.99 -8.49
CA ASP A 160 22.36 -3.79 -9.34
C ASP A 160 20.92 -3.26 -9.44
N SER A 161 20.09 -3.59 -8.45
CA SER A 161 18.70 -3.15 -8.38
C SER A 161 18.43 -2.40 -7.08
N ILE A 162 17.53 -1.44 -7.16
CA ILE A 162 17.02 -0.64 -6.05
C ILE A 162 15.59 -1.10 -5.80
N VAL A 163 15.37 -1.74 -4.66
CA VAL A 163 14.05 -2.23 -4.24
C VAL A 163 13.46 -1.20 -3.30
N GLY A 164 12.20 -0.83 -3.49
CA GLY A 164 11.54 0.14 -2.64
C GLY A 164 10.10 -0.22 -2.32
N VAL A 165 9.68 0.24 -1.15
CA VAL A 165 8.29 0.21 -0.68
C VAL A 165 8.01 1.56 -0.04
N GLY A 166 6.84 2.14 -0.31
CA GLY A 166 6.48 3.39 0.34
C GLY A 166 5.05 3.40 0.83
N TYR A 167 4.83 4.30 1.79
CA TYR A 167 3.57 4.52 2.47
C TYR A 167 3.19 6.00 2.34
N TYR A 168 1.89 6.27 2.30
CA TYR A 168 1.36 7.61 2.18
C TYR A 168 1.21 8.25 3.57
N HIS A 169 1.40 9.56 3.64
CA HIS A 169 1.23 10.35 4.85
C HIS A 169 0.59 11.70 4.50
N GLU A 170 -0.12 12.28 5.47
CA GLU A 170 -0.70 13.62 5.39
C GLU A 170 0.36 14.72 5.51
#